data_AF-A0A0C2JS76-F1
#
_entry.id   AF-A0A0C2JS76-F1
#
_cell.length_a   1.000
_cell.length_b   1.000
_cell.length_c   1.000
_cell.angle_alpha   90.00
_cell.angle_beta   90.00
_cell.angle_gamma   90.00
#
_symmetry.space_group_name_H-M   'P 1'
#
loop_
_entity.id
_entity.type
_entity.pdbx_description
1 polymer ?
#
loop_
_entity_poly.entity_id
_entity_poly.type
_entity_poly.pdbx_seq_one_letter_code
_entity_poly.pdbx_strand_id
1 'polypeptide(L)'
;MNVDRVQTAPTDRNGHCITSVREFLIIYGGYDGWSFTMNNELWCYNTISGIWKWYQPPMETANACFASTICSVENIVYIFGGSYSPYSVLSTNSLVAFDITNATWRTLSPHIEDYDHNSPPPMYGSLIFYHKESLYILGGFYNFNYFDSMYKFSLKTYTWSLVIQKGQKPFMDYRIFGTVFNNRFFTFGTSRTGTNRFRDITIFDFSTNTWTTRATSSKTQMYPDDDRKRESLTFSRNFGYLSGGMSSTTHHSDMWKIDLETLEWFKLDYSLKTCIFNHCMSVVDDFYLFSFGGMGHHPDRLNKLQKFIIRPPTLYRLCLESISRSPNMRIYAKSLPVAIANELNFNRNSS
;
A
#
# COMPACT_ATOMS: atom_id res chain seq x y z
N MET A 1 29.68 25.82 -2.61
CA MET A 1 29.73 24.45 -3.17
C MET A 1 28.88 23.58 -2.27
N ASN A 2 27.61 23.38 -2.62
CA ASN A 2 26.76 22.39 -1.95
C ASN A 2 26.87 21.10 -2.76
N VAL A 3 27.46 20.08 -2.15
CA VAL A 3 27.35 18.72 -2.67
C VAL A 3 25.95 18.26 -2.27
N ASP A 4 24.96 18.56 -3.11
CA ASP A 4 23.65 17.94 -2.99
C ASP A 4 23.87 16.44 -3.02
N ARG A 5 23.66 15.78 -1.87
CA ARG A 5 23.64 14.31 -1.81
C ARG A 5 22.55 13.86 -2.76
N VAL A 6 22.92 13.30 -3.92
CA VAL A 6 21.97 12.64 -4.81
C VAL A 6 21.32 11.53 -4.00
N GLN A 7 20.06 11.75 -3.62
CA GLN A 7 19.30 10.76 -2.87
C GLN A 7 19.04 9.57 -3.80
N THR A 8 19.65 8.42 -3.50
CA THR A 8 19.56 7.21 -4.34
C THR A 8 18.44 6.26 -3.92
N ALA A 9 17.72 6.56 -2.83
CA ALA A 9 16.66 5.74 -2.25
C ALA A 9 15.80 6.59 -1.29
N PRO A 10 14.55 6.19 -0.99
CA PRO A 10 13.72 6.88 -0.01
C PRO A 10 14.37 6.93 1.37
N THR A 11 14.21 8.08 2.02
CA THR A 11 14.52 8.31 3.44
C THR A 11 13.53 7.59 4.36
N ASP A 12 13.86 7.56 5.65
CA ASP A 12 12.97 7.02 6.67
C ASP A 12 11.66 7.83 6.69
N ARG A 13 10.53 7.16 6.83
CA ARG A 13 9.22 7.80 6.72
C ARG A 13 8.11 6.98 7.36
N ASN A 14 7.16 7.68 7.95
CA ASN A 14 5.91 7.12 8.44
C ASN A 14 4.71 7.79 7.75
N GLY A 15 3.56 7.14 7.80
CA GLY A 15 2.36 7.63 7.09
C GLY A 15 2.52 7.71 5.58
N HIS A 16 3.55 7.08 5.02
CA HIS A 16 3.65 6.82 3.59
C HIS A 16 2.67 5.72 3.22
N CYS A 17 2.45 5.53 1.92
CA CYS A 17 1.69 4.42 1.40
C CYS A 17 2.52 3.65 0.36
N ILE A 18 2.22 2.37 0.20
CA ILE A 18 2.99 1.46 -0.66
C ILE A 18 2.05 0.61 -1.52
N THR A 19 2.43 0.39 -2.77
CA THR A 19 1.78 -0.59 -3.65
C THR A 19 2.81 -1.25 -4.56
N SER A 20 2.37 -2.17 -5.40
CA SER A 20 3.21 -2.80 -6.42
C SER A 20 2.54 -2.74 -7.78
N VAL A 21 3.35 -2.65 -8.82
CA VAL A 21 2.93 -2.71 -10.22
C VAL A 21 3.97 -3.55 -10.95
N ARG A 22 3.57 -4.73 -11.45
CA ARG A 22 4.51 -5.67 -12.09
C ARG A 22 5.72 -5.91 -11.18
N GLU A 23 6.94 -5.74 -11.70
CA GLU A 23 8.19 -5.85 -10.96
C GLU A 23 8.53 -4.63 -10.09
N PHE A 24 7.71 -3.58 -10.07
CA PHE A 24 8.00 -2.36 -9.34
C PHE A 24 7.29 -2.32 -7.99
N LEU A 25 8.05 -1.94 -6.97
CA LEU A 25 7.54 -1.52 -5.67
C LEU A 25 7.43 0.00 -5.68
N ILE A 26 6.27 0.53 -5.29
CA ILE A 26 5.93 1.95 -5.38
C ILE A 26 5.69 2.49 -3.98
N ILE A 27 6.40 3.54 -3.59
CA ILE A 27 6.26 4.21 -2.29
C ILE A 27 5.92 5.67 -2.54
N TYR A 28 4.86 6.17 -1.92
CA TYR A 28 4.47 7.57 -2.01
C TYR A 28 4.35 8.19 -0.63
N GLY A 29 4.78 9.44 -0.54
CA GLY A 29 4.39 10.27 0.57
C GLY A 29 5.12 10.00 1.88
N GLY A 30 4.52 10.49 2.95
CA GLY A 30 4.94 10.28 4.33
C GLY A 30 5.77 11.42 4.91
N TYR A 31 6.11 11.25 6.18
CA TYR A 31 6.82 12.23 6.99
C TYR A 31 8.05 11.58 7.61
N ASP A 32 9.20 12.23 7.49
CA ASP A 32 10.42 11.82 8.18
C ASP A 32 10.45 12.51 9.55
N GLY A 33 10.25 11.73 10.61
CA GLY A 33 10.26 12.22 11.98
C GLY A 33 11.64 12.64 12.49
N TRP A 34 12.72 12.27 11.78
CA TRP A 34 14.09 12.65 12.14
C TRP A 34 14.47 14.02 11.59
N SER A 35 14.11 14.30 10.34
CA SER A 35 14.37 15.58 9.68
C SER A 35 13.21 16.56 9.76
N PHE A 36 12.05 16.12 10.26
CA PHE A 36 10.80 16.88 10.28
C PHE A 36 10.33 17.30 8.88
N THR A 37 10.65 16.52 7.85
CA THR A 37 10.34 16.84 6.45
C THR A 37 9.22 15.98 5.90
N MET A 38 8.31 16.61 5.16
CA MET A 38 7.37 15.90 4.30
C MET A 38 8.11 15.34 3.09
N ASN A 39 7.84 14.09 2.76
CA ASN A 39 8.37 13.43 1.57
C ASN A 39 7.22 13.31 0.60
N ASN A 40 7.22 14.08 -0.48
CA ASN A 40 6.09 14.13 -1.42
C ASN A 40 6.37 13.42 -2.75
N GLU A 41 7.58 12.89 -2.91
CA GLU A 41 7.99 12.18 -4.10
C GLU A 41 7.40 10.76 -4.15
N LEU A 42 7.13 10.29 -5.38
CA LEU A 42 6.79 8.91 -5.69
C LEU A 42 8.07 8.14 -6.03
N TRP A 43 8.47 7.20 -5.18
CA TRP A 43 9.59 6.30 -5.44
C TRP A 43 9.13 5.02 -6.13
N CYS A 44 9.84 4.63 -7.18
CA CYS A 44 9.68 3.36 -7.89
C CYS A 44 10.98 2.55 -7.75
N TYR A 45 10.91 1.39 -7.10
CA TYR A 45 11.99 0.42 -7.02
C TYR A 45 11.74 -0.72 -7.98
N ASN A 46 12.61 -0.85 -9.00
CA ASN A 46 12.56 -1.99 -9.89
C ASN A 46 13.18 -3.20 -9.15
N THR A 47 12.35 -4.17 -8.80
CA THR A 47 12.80 -5.32 -8.01
C THR A 47 13.67 -6.30 -8.81
N ILE A 48 13.78 -6.17 -10.14
CA ILE A 48 14.69 -6.97 -10.95
C ILE A 48 16.10 -6.38 -10.86
N SER A 49 16.27 -5.14 -11.30
CA SER A 49 17.55 -4.42 -11.36
C SER A 49 18.06 -3.92 -10.01
N GLY A 50 17.17 -3.74 -9.03
CA GLY A 50 17.52 -3.14 -7.74
C GLY A 50 17.72 -1.63 -7.81
N ILE A 51 17.21 -0.97 -8.85
CA ILE A 51 17.37 0.48 -9.06
C ILE A 51 16.13 1.23 -8.59
N TRP A 52 16.36 2.30 -7.84
CA TRP A 52 15.35 3.29 -7.47
C TRP A 52 15.29 4.42 -8.50
N LYS A 53 14.07 4.88 -8.79
CA LYS A 53 13.79 6.15 -9.44
C LYS A 53 12.73 6.88 -8.63
N TRP A 54 12.66 8.20 -8.77
CA TRP A 54 11.61 8.98 -8.13
C TRP A 54 11.01 9.99 -9.11
N TYR A 55 9.77 10.37 -8.84
CA TYR A 55 8.99 11.31 -9.65
C TYR A 55 8.27 12.30 -8.74
N GLN A 56 8.31 13.60 -9.07
CA GLN A 56 7.48 14.59 -8.38
C GLN A 56 6.02 14.48 -8.84
N PRO A 57 5.04 14.46 -7.92
CA PRO A 57 3.63 14.54 -8.27
C PRO A 57 3.23 15.97 -8.70
N PRO A 58 2.02 16.17 -9.25
CA PRO A 58 1.45 17.50 -9.48
C PRO A 58 1.40 18.33 -8.19
N MET A 59 1.56 19.66 -8.32
CA MET A 59 1.59 20.59 -7.18
C MET A 59 0.35 20.47 -6.27
N GLU A 60 -0.81 20.15 -6.85
CA GLU A 60 -2.09 19.97 -6.15
C GLU A 60 -2.04 18.88 -5.07
N THR A 61 -1.26 17.82 -5.27
CA THR A 61 -1.11 16.71 -4.31
C THR A 61 0.22 16.72 -3.57
N ALA A 62 1.20 17.48 -4.09
CA ALA A 62 2.56 17.52 -3.56
C ALA A 62 2.62 17.97 -2.08
N ASN A 63 1.64 18.75 -1.62
CA ASN A 63 1.62 19.20 -0.23
C ASN A 63 0.90 18.24 0.71
N ALA A 64 -0.03 17.42 0.21
CA ALA A 64 -0.93 16.58 1.01
C ALA A 64 -0.53 15.10 0.91
N CYS A 65 0.69 14.76 1.33
CA CYS A 65 1.29 13.45 1.11
C CYS A 65 1.40 12.57 2.36
N PHE A 66 0.95 13.04 3.53
CA PHE A 66 0.90 12.20 4.74
C PHE A 66 -0.43 11.46 4.83
N ALA A 67 -0.38 10.16 5.12
CA ALA A 67 -1.54 9.29 5.23
C ALA A 67 -2.48 9.33 4.00
N SER A 68 -1.91 9.60 2.82
CA SER A 68 -2.57 9.35 1.53
C SER A 68 -2.81 7.86 1.34
N THR A 69 -3.72 7.50 0.45
CA THR A 69 -4.00 6.11 0.10
C THR A 69 -3.60 5.82 -1.34
N ILE A 70 -3.18 4.58 -1.60
CA ILE A 70 -2.61 4.18 -2.89
C ILE A 70 -3.10 2.80 -3.31
N CYS A 71 -3.41 2.64 -4.60
CA CYS A 71 -3.60 1.34 -5.22
C CYS A 71 -3.05 1.36 -6.64
N SER A 72 -3.01 0.20 -7.26
CA SER A 72 -2.56 0.07 -8.63
C SER A 72 -3.46 -0.85 -9.44
N VAL A 73 -3.55 -0.56 -10.74
CA VAL A 73 -4.25 -1.38 -11.71
C VAL A 73 -3.44 -1.35 -13.00
N GLU A 74 -3.08 -2.53 -13.50
CA GLU A 74 -2.22 -2.66 -14.68
C GLU A 74 -0.91 -1.87 -14.53
N ASN A 75 -0.77 -0.75 -15.24
CA ASN A 75 0.42 0.12 -15.23
C ASN A 75 0.19 1.45 -14.52
N ILE A 76 -1.00 1.65 -13.97
CA ILE A 76 -1.41 2.93 -13.39
C ILE A 76 -1.43 2.80 -11.87
N VAL A 77 -0.78 3.75 -11.21
CA VAL A 77 -0.83 3.95 -9.77
C VAL A 77 -1.82 5.07 -9.49
N TYR A 78 -2.77 4.83 -8.60
CA TYR A 78 -3.76 5.83 -8.18
C TYR A 78 -3.49 6.24 -6.74
N ILE A 79 -3.48 7.55 -6.49
CA ILE A 79 -3.29 8.12 -5.16
C ILE A 79 -4.45 9.05 -4.86
N PHE A 80 -5.01 8.91 -3.66
CA PHE A 80 -6.11 9.73 -3.20
C PHE A 80 -5.82 10.32 -1.81
N GLY A 81 -6.22 11.58 -1.65
CA GLY A 81 -6.23 12.25 -0.36
C GLY A 81 -4.87 12.36 0.32
N GLY A 82 -4.91 12.54 1.64
CA GLY A 82 -3.76 12.80 2.48
C GLY A 82 -3.85 14.17 3.15
N SER A 83 -3.03 14.36 4.18
CA SER A 83 -2.92 15.60 4.94
C SER A 83 -1.58 16.28 4.66
N TYR A 84 -1.54 17.59 4.94
CA TYR A 84 -0.36 18.42 4.72
C TYR A 84 0.80 18.08 5.67
N SER A 85 0.46 17.57 6.84
CA SER A 85 1.42 17.08 7.82
C SER A 85 0.69 16.19 8.84
N PRO A 86 1.42 15.44 9.70
CA PRO A 86 0.81 14.66 10.78
C PRO A 86 0.02 15.50 11.79
N TYR A 87 0.23 16.82 11.81
CA TYR A 87 -0.36 17.76 12.77
C TYR A 87 -1.35 18.73 12.11
N SER A 88 -1.52 18.63 10.79
CA SER A 88 -2.39 19.51 10.03
C SER A 88 -3.80 18.96 9.95
N VAL A 89 -4.78 19.86 10.05
CA VAL A 89 -6.18 19.57 9.69
C VAL A 89 -6.42 19.69 8.18
N LEU A 90 -5.50 20.35 7.45
CA LEU A 90 -5.59 20.53 6.01
C LEU A 90 -5.34 19.19 5.31
N SER A 91 -6.30 18.81 4.50
CA SER A 91 -6.31 17.55 3.73
C SER A 91 -6.78 17.83 2.31
N THR A 92 -6.60 16.86 1.42
CA THR A 92 -7.13 16.92 0.05
C THR A 92 -8.12 15.79 -0.23
N ASN A 93 -8.97 15.97 -1.23
CA ASN A 93 -9.78 14.95 -1.90
C ASN A 93 -9.34 14.78 -3.37
N SER A 94 -8.16 15.26 -3.74
CA SER A 94 -7.63 15.04 -5.08
C SER A 94 -7.39 13.55 -5.32
N LEU A 95 -7.73 13.11 -6.54
CA LEU A 95 -7.40 11.80 -7.09
C LEU A 95 -6.44 12.00 -8.26
N VAL A 96 -5.23 11.46 -8.15
CA VAL A 96 -4.22 11.51 -9.20
C VAL A 96 -3.85 10.11 -9.67
N ALA A 97 -3.42 10.02 -10.91
CA ALA A 97 -2.91 8.81 -11.53
C ALA A 97 -1.48 9.03 -12.04
N PHE A 98 -0.64 8.01 -11.89
CA PHE A 98 0.70 7.95 -12.44
C PHE A 98 0.85 6.72 -13.34
N ASP A 99 1.18 6.95 -14.61
CA ASP A 99 1.51 5.88 -15.56
C ASP A 99 3.00 5.54 -15.46
N ILE A 100 3.30 4.34 -14.97
CA ILE A 100 4.68 3.87 -14.80
C ILE A 100 5.41 3.64 -16.15
N THR A 101 4.65 3.41 -17.23
CA THR A 101 5.19 3.11 -18.56
C THR A 101 5.90 4.31 -19.15
N ASN A 102 5.27 5.48 -19.00
CA ASN A 102 5.69 6.74 -19.60
C ASN A 102 6.19 7.76 -18.56
N ALA A 103 6.10 7.43 -17.27
CA ALA A 103 6.42 8.31 -16.15
C ALA A 103 5.64 9.63 -16.17
N THR A 104 4.34 9.56 -16.46
CA THR A 104 3.46 10.73 -16.60
C THR A 104 2.37 10.75 -15.54
N TRP A 105 2.11 11.93 -15.00
CA TRP A 105 1.02 12.18 -14.06
C TRP A 105 -0.23 12.71 -14.75
N ARG A 106 -1.40 12.43 -14.16
CA ARG A 106 -2.69 12.99 -14.54
C ARG A 106 -3.55 13.22 -13.30
N THR A 107 -4.10 14.41 -13.15
CA THR A 107 -5.17 14.66 -12.17
C THR A 107 -6.48 14.12 -12.72
N LEU A 108 -7.14 13.21 -12.00
CA LEU A 108 -8.44 12.65 -12.38
C LEU A 108 -9.60 13.40 -11.73
N SER A 109 -9.40 13.83 -10.50
CA SER A 109 -10.33 14.67 -9.74
C SER A 109 -9.48 15.69 -8.98
N PRO A 110 -9.55 16.99 -9.30
CA PRO A 110 -8.82 18.01 -8.56
C PRO A 110 -9.42 18.19 -7.16
N HIS A 111 -8.70 18.95 -6.32
CA HIS A 111 -9.22 19.34 -5.01
C HIS A 111 -10.46 20.21 -5.17
N ILE A 112 -11.50 19.94 -4.37
CA ILE A 112 -12.68 20.80 -4.26
C ILE A 112 -13.01 21.03 -2.79
N GLU A 113 -13.30 22.28 -2.44
CA GLU A 113 -13.81 22.64 -1.10
C GLU A 113 -15.32 22.38 -1.01
N ASP A 114 -16.07 22.73 -2.07
CA ASP A 114 -17.51 22.54 -2.18
C ASP A 114 -17.87 21.12 -2.68
N TYR A 115 -17.54 20.10 -1.89
CA TYR A 115 -17.95 18.72 -2.16
C TYR A 115 -19.43 18.49 -1.81
N ASP A 116 -20.09 17.63 -2.57
CA ASP A 116 -21.47 17.23 -2.35
C ASP A 116 -21.58 15.87 -1.64
N HIS A 117 -22.80 15.37 -1.47
CA HIS A 117 -23.03 14.06 -0.85
C HIS A 117 -22.51 12.87 -1.68
N ASN A 118 -22.22 13.05 -2.97
CA ASN A 118 -21.75 12.01 -3.87
C ASN A 118 -20.23 11.95 -4.00
N SER A 119 -19.55 13.00 -3.56
CA SER A 119 -18.10 13.16 -3.62
C SER A 119 -17.48 13.06 -2.23
N PRO A 120 -16.26 12.53 -2.13
CA PRO A 120 -15.58 12.42 -0.84
C PRO A 120 -15.16 13.82 -0.35
N PRO A 121 -15.31 14.11 0.96
CA PRO A 121 -14.66 15.27 1.56
C PRO A 121 -13.13 15.16 1.45
N PRO A 122 -12.38 16.27 1.60
CA PRO A 122 -10.95 16.20 1.83
C PRO A 122 -10.66 15.28 3.02
N MET A 123 -9.76 14.30 2.88
CA MET A 123 -9.56 13.31 3.95
C MET A 123 -8.18 12.66 3.88
N TYR A 124 -7.77 12.07 5.00
CA TYR A 124 -6.60 11.21 5.08
C TYR A 124 -6.93 9.91 5.83
N GLY A 125 -6.04 8.93 5.75
CA GLY A 125 -6.20 7.65 6.45
C GLY A 125 -7.30 6.75 5.89
N SER A 126 -7.83 7.05 4.70
CA SER A 126 -8.80 6.23 3.98
C SER A 126 -8.12 5.05 3.25
N LEU A 127 -8.93 4.17 2.67
CA LEU A 127 -8.47 3.10 1.77
C LEU A 127 -8.97 3.34 0.35
N ILE A 128 -8.07 3.28 -0.63
CA ILE A 128 -8.42 3.17 -2.05
C ILE A 128 -8.25 1.73 -2.54
N PHE A 129 -9.22 1.25 -3.32
CA PHE A 129 -9.10 -0.04 -4.02
C PHE A 129 -9.83 -0.01 -5.37
N TYR A 130 -9.46 -0.92 -6.26
CA TYR A 130 -10.06 -1.05 -7.58
C TYR A 130 -11.06 -2.21 -7.64
N HIS A 131 -12.18 -1.99 -8.30
CA HIS A 131 -13.12 -3.04 -8.66
C HIS A 131 -13.95 -2.65 -9.90
N LYS A 132 -14.03 -3.53 -10.91
CA LYS A 132 -14.88 -3.38 -12.10
C LYS A 132 -14.85 -1.96 -12.71
N GLU A 133 -13.68 -1.55 -13.20
CA GLU A 133 -13.47 -0.25 -13.88
C GLU A 133 -13.74 0.97 -13.00
N SER A 134 -13.70 0.80 -11.68
CA SER A 134 -13.94 1.89 -10.73
C SER A 134 -12.98 1.83 -9.55
N LEU A 135 -12.64 3.00 -9.05
CA LEU A 135 -11.90 3.17 -7.81
C LEU A 135 -12.89 3.44 -6.70
N TYR A 136 -12.63 2.86 -5.54
CA TYR A 136 -13.45 3.01 -4.35
C TYR A 136 -12.62 3.63 -3.25
N ILE A 137 -13.16 4.63 -2.56
CA ILE A 137 -12.58 5.24 -1.37
C ILE A 137 -13.45 4.85 -0.18
N LEU A 138 -12.84 4.19 0.80
CA LEU A 138 -13.53 3.71 1.99
C LEU A 138 -12.98 4.39 3.25
N GLY A 139 -13.91 4.93 4.03
CA GLY A 139 -13.64 5.59 5.31
C GLY A 139 -12.72 6.79 5.21
N GLY A 140 -11.92 7.04 6.25
CA GLY A 140 -11.01 8.17 6.35
C GLY A 140 -11.33 9.10 7.51
N PHE A 141 -10.53 10.13 7.67
CA PHE A 141 -10.67 11.12 8.74
C PHE A 141 -10.66 12.53 8.17
N TYR A 142 -11.61 13.34 8.62
CA TYR A 142 -11.72 14.75 8.27
C TYR A 142 -12.45 15.52 9.38
N ASN A 143 -12.03 16.76 9.66
CA ASN A 143 -12.63 17.64 10.68
C ASN A 143 -12.91 16.92 12.02
N PHE A 144 -11.92 16.20 12.55
CA PHE A 144 -12.01 15.46 13.81
C PHE A 144 -12.99 14.28 13.84
N ASN A 145 -13.50 13.85 12.68
CA ASN A 145 -14.47 12.78 12.56
C ASN A 145 -13.94 11.64 11.66
N TYR A 146 -14.20 10.40 12.09
CA TYR A 146 -13.99 9.22 11.25
C TYR A 146 -15.21 8.98 10.37
N PHE A 147 -14.95 8.67 9.10
CA PHE A 147 -15.96 8.33 8.12
C PHE A 147 -16.02 6.82 7.93
N ASP A 148 -17.22 6.32 7.67
CA ASP A 148 -17.51 4.93 7.30
C ASP A 148 -18.19 4.84 5.92
N SER A 149 -18.21 5.96 5.19
CA SER A 149 -18.77 6.08 3.85
C SER A 149 -17.85 5.42 2.82
N MET A 150 -18.47 4.93 1.74
CA MET A 150 -17.76 4.39 0.59
C MET A 150 -18.15 5.22 -0.63
N TYR A 151 -17.17 5.81 -1.29
CA TYR A 151 -17.35 6.57 -2.53
C TYR A 151 -16.77 5.79 -3.70
N LYS A 152 -17.37 5.94 -4.88
CA LYS A 152 -16.96 5.28 -6.11
C LYS A 152 -16.65 6.33 -7.18
N PHE A 153 -15.45 6.26 -7.73
CA PHE A 153 -15.03 7.00 -8.92
C PHE A 153 -15.04 6.08 -10.14
N SER A 154 -15.88 6.39 -11.12
CA SER A 154 -15.95 5.65 -12.38
C SER A 154 -14.80 6.07 -13.30
N LEU A 155 -13.92 5.15 -13.69
CA LEU A 155 -12.82 5.45 -14.62
C LEU A 155 -13.30 5.64 -16.06
N LYS A 156 -14.56 5.27 -16.35
CA LYS A 156 -15.19 5.45 -17.67
C LYS A 156 -15.78 6.86 -17.83
N THR A 157 -16.43 7.36 -16.79
CA THR A 157 -17.15 8.65 -16.83
C THR A 157 -16.42 9.77 -16.10
N TYR A 158 -15.39 9.45 -15.31
CA TYR A 158 -14.66 10.38 -14.45
C TYR A 158 -15.57 11.12 -13.45
N THR A 159 -16.54 10.39 -12.89
CA THR A 159 -17.52 10.94 -11.94
C THR A 159 -17.53 10.17 -10.63
N TRP A 160 -17.76 10.90 -9.54
CA TRP A 160 -17.99 10.35 -8.21
C TRP A 160 -19.46 9.94 -8.00
N SER A 161 -19.66 8.99 -7.09
CA SER A 161 -20.97 8.58 -6.58
C SER A 161 -20.82 7.99 -5.19
N LEU A 162 -21.82 8.19 -4.32
CA LEU A 162 -21.88 7.51 -3.03
C LEU A 162 -22.33 6.06 -3.22
N VAL A 163 -21.62 5.12 -2.61
CA VAL A 163 -22.00 3.70 -2.60
C VAL A 163 -22.99 3.47 -1.47
N ILE A 164 -24.15 2.91 -1.81
CA ILE A 164 -25.12 2.45 -0.81
C ILE A 164 -24.49 1.30 -0.03
N GLN A 165 -24.54 1.36 1.30
CA GLN A 165 -24.03 0.33 2.19
C GLN A 165 -25.15 -0.11 3.13
N LYS A 166 -25.56 -1.38 3.02
CA LYS A 166 -26.57 -2.01 3.89
C LYS A 166 -25.89 -2.91 4.92
N GLY A 167 -26.60 -3.24 5.98
CA GLY A 167 -26.07 -4.08 7.06
C GLY A 167 -25.15 -3.31 8.01
N GLN A 168 -24.56 -4.04 8.96
CA GLN A 168 -23.67 -3.46 9.96
C GLN A 168 -22.28 -3.23 9.37
N LYS A 169 -21.91 -1.95 9.22
CA LYS A 169 -20.55 -1.56 8.80
C LYS A 169 -19.53 -1.92 9.88
N PRO A 170 -18.30 -2.30 9.52
CA PRO A 170 -17.24 -2.45 10.52
C PRO A 170 -16.84 -1.08 11.04
N PHE A 171 -16.34 -1.03 12.28
CA PHE A 171 -15.75 0.19 12.80
C PHE A 171 -14.40 0.44 12.09
N MET A 172 -14.22 1.63 11.53
CA MET A 172 -13.04 2.04 10.80
C MET A 172 -12.43 3.27 11.48
N ASP A 173 -11.14 3.20 11.79
CA ASP A 173 -10.36 4.34 12.27
C ASP A 173 -9.42 4.84 11.15
N TYR A 174 -8.15 5.12 11.47
CA TYR A 174 -7.12 5.48 10.52
C TYR A 174 -6.30 4.25 10.08
N ARG A 175 -6.01 4.13 8.78
CA ARG A 175 -5.31 2.99 8.15
C ARG A 175 -6.15 1.72 8.05
N ILE A 176 -7.15 1.83 7.20
CA ILE A 176 -8.03 0.73 6.82
C ILE A 176 -7.26 -0.19 5.86
N PHE A 177 -7.37 -1.51 6.06
CA PHE A 177 -6.78 -2.52 5.20
C PHE A 177 -7.85 -3.44 4.67
N GLY A 178 -7.90 -3.62 3.36
CA GLY A 178 -8.80 -4.60 2.75
C GLY A 178 -8.45 -4.91 1.31
N THR A 179 -9.11 -5.92 0.77
CA THR A 179 -8.92 -6.37 -0.61
C THR A 179 -10.22 -6.87 -1.21
N VAL A 180 -10.31 -6.84 -2.53
CA VAL A 180 -11.40 -7.45 -3.27
C VAL A 180 -11.03 -8.88 -3.64
N PHE A 181 -11.90 -9.82 -3.30
CA PHE A 181 -11.76 -11.24 -3.65
C PHE A 181 -13.15 -11.80 -4.02
N ASN A 182 -13.25 -12.47 -5.18
CA ASN A 182 -14.50 -13.06 -5.67
C ASN A 182 -15.73 -12.12 -5.58
N ASN A 183 -15.62 -10.92 -6.14
CA ASN A 183 -16.68 -9.89 -6.16
C ASN A 183 -17.18 -9.46 -4.77
N ARG A 184 -16.33 -9.58 -3.75
CA ARG A 184 -16.60 -9.14 -2.39
C ARG A 184 -15.37 -8.43 -1.83
N PHE A 185 -15.57 -7.39 -1.04
CA PHE A 185 -14.49 -6.67 -0.38
C PHE A 185 -14.35 -7.15 1.06
N PHE A 186 -13.15 -7.57 1.44
CA PHE A 186 -12.82 -8.12 2.75
C PHE A 186 -11.97 -7.12 3.51
N THR A 187 -12.34 -6.85 4.76
CA THR A 187 -11.60 -5.97 5.67
C THR A 187 -11.66 -6.51 7.08
N PHE A 188 -10.59 -6.30 7.83
CA PHE A 188 -10.65 -6.41 9.28
C PHE A 188 -11.02 -5.03 9.81
N GLY A 189 -12.13 -4.96 10.55
CA GLY A 189 -12.46 -3.75 11.29
C GLY A 189 -11.37 -3.41 12.31
N THR A 190 -11.47 -2.22 12.87
CA THR A 190 -10.73 -1.87 14.07
C THR A 190 -11.60 -2.17 15.28
N SER A 191 -10.99 -2.56 16.41
CA SER A 191 -11.74 -2.94 17.59
C SER A 191 -11.86 -1.76 18.56
N ARG A 192 -13.09 -1.38 18.93
CA ARG A 192 -13.34 -0.43 20.03
C ARG A 192 -13.14 -1.06 21.42
N THR A 193 -13.32 -2.38 21.52
CA THR A 193 -13.41 -3.11 22.81
C THR A 193 -12.37 -4.23 22.96
N GLY A 194 -11.47 -4.42 21.99
CA GLY A 194 -10.25 -5.21 22.12
C GLY A 194 -10.38 -6.74 22.09
N THR A 195 -11.54 -7.31 21.75
CA THR A 195 -11.71 -8.76 21.65
C THR A 195 -12.03 -9.19 20.21
N ASN A 196 -11.42 -10.28 19.74
CA ASN A 196 -11.75 -10.98 18.50
C ASN A 196 -11.49 -10.25 17.17
N ARG A 197 -10.64 -9.20 17.14
CA ARG A 197 -10.36 -8.39 15.93
C ARG A 197 -9.98 -9.23 14.71
N PHE A 198 -9.15 -10.25 14.90
CA PHE A 198 -8.70 -11.13 13.80
C PHE A 198 -9.48 -12.42 13.70
N ARG A 199 -10.43 -12.65 14.61
CA ARG A 199 -11.29 -13.83 14.60
C ARG A 199 -12.50 -13.64 13.71
N ASP A 200 -12.90 -12.41 13.44
CA ASP A 200 -13.98 -12.08 12.53
C ASP A 200 -13.48 -11.19 11.39
N ILE A 201 -13.99 -11.44 10.17
CA ILE A 201 -13.75 -10.61 8.99
C ILE A 201 -15.07 -10.03 8.51
N THR A 202 -15.04 -8.75 8.14
CA THR A 202 -16.22 -8.04 7.62
C THR A 202 -16.13 -7.95 6.10
N ILE A 203 -17.21 -8.34 5.44
CA ILE A 203 -17.27 -8.58 4.00
C ILE A 203 -18.40 -7.75 3.39
N PHE A 204 -18.07 -6.91 2.42
CA PHE A 204 -19.04 -6.19 1.60
C PHE A 204 -19.28 -6.93 0.29
N ASP A 205 -20.51 -7.33 0.03
CA ASP A 205 -20.92 -7.92 -1.25
C ASP A 205 -21.37 -6.84 -2.22
N PHE A 206 -20.64 -6.66 -3.33
CA PHE A 206 -20.95 -5.66 -4.35
C PHE A 206 -22.24 -5.95 -5.12
N SER A 207 -22.76 -7.18 -5.06
CA SER A 207 -23.99 -7.59 -5.75
C SER A 207 -25.23 -7.14 -4.97
N THR A 208 -25.16 -7.17 -3.65
CA THR A 208 -26.28 -6.83 -2.75
C THR A 208 -26.07 -5.51 -2.02
N ASN A 209 -24.88 -4.92 -2.14
CA ASN A 209 -24.44 -3.73 -1.40
C ASN A 209 -24.58 -3.90 0.12
N THR A 210 -24.27 -5.10 0.64
CA THR A 210 -24.51 -5.46 2.04
C THR A 210 -23.23 -5.91 2.72
N TRP A 211 -23.00 -5.39 3.92
CA TRP A 211 -21.97 -5.83 4.86
C TRP A 211 -22.45 -7.04 5.65
N THR A 212 -21.58 -8.04 5.77
CA THR A 212 -21.77 -9.24 6.59
C THR A 212 -20.49 -9.55 7.36
N THR A 213 -20.59 -10.20 8.50
CA THR A 213 -19.44 -10.66 9.29
C THR A 213 -19.36 -12.18 9.22
N ARG A 214 -18.14 -12.70 9.05
CA ARG A 214 -17.87 -14.14 9.07
C ARG A 214 -16.72 -14.43 10.03
N ALA A 215 -16.84 -15.53 10.77
CA ALA A 215 -15.74 -16.06 11.56
C ALA A 215 -14.62 -16.55 10.63
N THR A 216 -13.40 -16.21 11.00
CA THR A 216 -12.16 -16.83 10.51
C THR A 216 -11.88 -18.11 11.31
N SER A 217 -10.92 -18.90 10.84
CA SER A 217 -10.54 -20.16 11.48
C SER A 217 -9.03 -20.28 11.65
N SER A 218 -8.60 -21.20 12.51
CA SER A 218 -7.18 -21.56 12.67
C SER A 218 -7.10 -22.98 13.20
N LYS A 219 -6.48 -23.90 12.45
CA LYS A 219 -6.30 -25.29 12.90
C LYS A 219 -5.48 -25.41 14.18
N THR A 220 -4.54 -24.48 14.39
CA THR A 220 -3.71 -24.43 15.60
C THR A 220 -4.36 -23.62 16.73
N GLN A 221 -5.59 -23.11 16.54
CA GLN A 221 -6.27 -22.20 17.47
C GLN A 221 -5.46 -20.93 17.80
N MET A 222 -4.52 -20.56 16.92
CA MET A 222 -3.69 -19.36 17.07
C MET A 222 -4.15 -18.28 16.10
N TYR A 223 -4.22 -17.04 16.59
CA TYR A 223 -4.61 -15.84 15.85
C TYR A 223 -3.58 -14.73 16.11
N PRO A 224 -3.47 -13.73 15.23
CA PRO A 224 -2.78 -12.50 15.58
C PRO A 224 -3.38 -11.88 16.86
N ASP A 225 -2.53 -11.24 17.67
CA ASP A 225 -2.94 -10.56 18.91
C ASP A 225 -4.05 -9.52 18.63
N ASP A 226 -5.18 -9.62 19.34
CA ASP A 226 -6.36 -8.78 19.12
C ASP A 226 -6.17 -7.31 19.55
N ASP A 227 -5.24 -7.02 20.49
CA ASP A 227 -4.90 -5.63 20.89
C ASP A 227 -3.80 -5.03 20.00
N ARG A 228 -3.31 -5.77 19.00
CA ARG A 228 -2.34 -5.27 18.03
C ARG A 228 -2.91 -4.06 17.29
N LYS A 229 -2.15 -2.97 17.32
CA LYS A 229 -2.40 -1.71 16.61
C LYS A 229 -1.19 -1.36 15.78
N ARG A 230 -1.39 -0.48 14.79
CA ARG A 230 -0.30 0.09 13.97
C ARG A 230 0.51 -0.97 13.20
N GLU A 231 -0.09 -2.14 13.00
CA GLU A 231 0.40 -3.19 12.14
C GLU A 231 0.34 -2.80 10.67
N SER A 232 0.92 -3.64 9.83
CA SER A 232 0.71 -3.59 8.40
C SER A 232 0.00 -4.88 7.94
N LEU A 233 -0.98 -4.71 7.06
CA LEU A 233 -1.65 -5.80 6.36
C LEU A 233 -1.60 -5.51 4.87
N THR A 234 -1.20 -6.50 4.09
CA THR A 234 -1.18 -6.41 2.62
C THR A 234 -1.74 -7.68 2.01
N PHE A 235 -2.10 -7.62 0.74
CA PHE A 235 -2.79 -8.73 0.09
C PHE A 235 -2.09 -9.11 -1.20
N SER A 236 -2.12 -10.41 -1.46
CA SER A 236 -1.81 -11.05 -2.72
C SER A 236 -3.10 -11.53 -3.38
N ARG A 237 -3.02 -12.36 -4.42
CA ARG A 237 -4.20 -12.85 -5.13
C ARG A 237 -5.17 -13.62 -4.23
N ASN A 238 -4.64 -14.55 -3.42
CA ASN A 238 -5.45 -15.47 -2.62
C ASN A 238 -5.20 -15.32 -1.10
N PHE A 239 -4.21 -14.52 -0.71
CA PHE A 239 -3.77 -14.47 0.68
C PHE A 239 -3.58 -13.03 1.19
N GLY A 240 -3.91 -12.79 2.45
CA GLY A 240 -3.46 -11.61 3.20
C GLY A 240 -2.22 -11.93 4.04
N TYR A 241 -1.35 -10.95 4.23
CA TYR A 241 -0.12 -11.04 5.04
C TYR A 241 -0.07 -9.90 6.04
N LEU A 242 0.00 -10.25 7.32
CA LEU A 242 0.01 -9.31 8.44
C LEU A 242 1.33 -9.39 9.19
N SER A 243 1.88 -8.24 9.57
CA SER A 243 3.07 -8.19 10.41
C SER A 243 3.23 -6.88 11.17
N GLY A 244 4.12 -6.92 12.15
CA GLY A 244 4.48 -5.82 13.03
C GLY A 244 3.31 -5.30 13.85
N GLY A 245 3.40 -4.03 14.23
CA GLY A 245 2.47 -3.39 15.14
C GLY A 245 2.91 -3.51 16.60
N MET A 246 2.08 -2.97 17.48
CA MET A 246 2.30 -2.97 18.93
C MET A 246 0.98 -3.19 19.66
N SER A 247 1.04 -3.91 20.77
CA SER A 247 0.01 -3.92 21.80
C SER A 247 0.46 -3.08 23.00
N SER A 248 -0.35 -3.03 24.06
CA SER A 248 0.02 -2.36 25.31
C SER A 248 1.31 -2.88 25.97
N THR A 249 1.69 -4.13 25.71
CA THR A 249 2.82 -4.81 26.36
C THR A 249 3.88 -5.32 25.40
N THR A 250 3.57 -5.44 24.12
CA THR A 250 4.41 -6.16 23.15
C THR A 250 4.59 -5.38 21.87
N HIS A 251 5.82 -5.33 21.35
CA HIS A 251 6.09 -4.94 19.97
C HIS A 251 6.23 -6.21 19.13
N HIS A 252 5.46 -6.29 18.06
CA HIS A 252 5.37 -7.51 17.26
C HIS A 252 6.39 -7.49 16.12
N SER A 253 6.96 -8.65 15.82
CA SER A 253 7.75 -8.93 14.61
C SER A 253 7.25 -10.18 13.86
N ASP A 254 6.28 -10.89 14.42
CA ASP A 254 5.71 -12.09 13.84
C ASP A 254 4.99 -11.80 12.51
N MET A 255 4.89 -12.83 11.67
CA MET A 255 4.19 -12.76 10.40
C MET A 255 3.05 -13.77 10.37
N TRP A 256 1.91 -13.30 9.88
CA TRP A 256 0.70 -14.09 9.74
C TRP A 256 0.24 -14.07 8.29
N LYS A 257 -0.42 -15.14 7.88
CA LYS A 257 -1.01 -15.31 6.57
C LYS A 257 -2.46 -15.73 6.75
N ILE A 258 -3.38 -15.14 5.99
CA ILE A 258 -4.77 -15.62 5.90
C ILE A 258 -5.08 -16.05 4.47
N ASP A 259 -5.74 -17.20 4.31
CA ASP A 259 -6.34 -17.63 3.05
C ASP A 259 -7.71 -16.97 2.86
N LEU A 260 -7.92 -16.27 1.75
CA LEU A 260 -9.15 -15.50 1.49
C LEU A 260 -10.33 -16.38 1.09
N GLU A 261 -10.08 -17.61 0.61
CA GLU A 261 -11.12 -18.57 0.25
C GLU A 261 -11.63 -19.29 1.51
N THR A 262 -10.71 -19.82 2.32
CA THR A 262 -11.06 -20.61 3.52
C THR A 262 -11.23 -19.76 4.79
N LEU A 263 -10.74 -18.52 4.78
CA LEU A 263 -10.62 -17.65 5.95
C LEU A 263 -9.81 -18.28 7.09
N GLU A 264 -8.80 -19.09 6.74
CA GLU A 264 -7.91 -19.74 7.70
C GLU A 264 -6.64 -18.90 7.93
N TRP A 265 -6.33 -18.63 9.20
CA TRP A 265 -5.10 -18.00 9.64
C TRP A 265 -3.97 -19.03 9.85
N PHE A 266 -2.77 -18.64 9.43
CA PHE A 266 -1.53 -19.37 9.60
C PHE A 266 -0.47 -18.43 10.18
N LYS A 267 0.22 -18.88 11.24
CA LYS A 267 1.45 -18.22 11.68
C LYS A 267 2.59 -18.72 10.81
N LEU A 268 3.42 -17.79 10.33
CA LEU A 268 4.58 -18.12 9.51
C LEU A 268 5.82 -18.31 10.39
N ASP A 269 6.74 -19.18 9.96
CA ASP A 269 7.95 -19.53 10.72
C ASP A 269 9.05 -18.46 10.68
N TYR A 270 8.85 -17.39 9.90
CA TYR A 270 9.76 -16.24 9.82
C TYR A 270 9.11 -14.98 10.37
N SER A 271 9.96 -14.06 10.81
CA SER A 271 9.60 -12.78 11.44
C SER A 271 10.37 -11.64 10.81
N LEU A 272 9.86 -10.42 10.98
CA LEU A 272 10.62 -9.20 10.73
C LEU A 272 11.90 -9.21 11.57
N LYS A 273 12.99 -8.69 11.00
CA LYS A 273 14.29 -8.64 11.70
C LYS A 273 14.25 -7.82 12.98
N THR A 274 13.35 -6.84 13.03
CA THR A 274 13.13 -5.93 14.14
C THR A 274 11.62 -5.76 14.35
N CYS A 275 11.20 -5.54 15.59
CA CYS A 275 9.81 -5.21 15.87
C CYS A 275 9.54 -3.77 15.40
N ILE A 276 8.63 -3.62 14.45
CA ILE A 276 8.30 -2.33 13.82
C ILE A 276 6.80 -2.11 13.73
N PHE A 277 6.38 -0.86 13.78
CA PHE A 277 4.99 -0.42 13.67
C PHE A 277 4.90 0.82 12.77
N ASN A 278 3.71 1.16 12.26
CA ASN A 278 3.52 2.22 11.25
C ASN A 278 4.30 2.03 9.94
N HIS A 279 4.82 0.83 9.69
CA HIS A 279 5.46 0.45 8.44
C HIS A 279 4.39 0.07 7.42
N CYS A 280 4.76 -0.01 6.14
CA CYS A 280 3.87 -0.47 5.09
C CYS A 280 4.47 -1.69 4.38
N MET A 281 3.60 -2.64 4.01
CA MET A 281 3.97 -3.83 3.26
C MET A 281 3.29 -3.88 1.89
N SER A 282 3.97 -4.47 0.92
CA SER A 282 3.40 -4.80 -0.39
C SER A 282 3.96 -6.11 -0.94
N VAL A 283 3.12 -6.84 -1.67
CA VAL A 283 3.51 -8.05 -2.38
C VAL A 283 3.84 -7.71 -3.83
N VAL A 284 5.01 -8.13 -4.31
CA VAL A 284 5.46 -8.00 -5.70
C VAL A 284 5.50 -9.39 -6.33
N ASP A 285 4.90 -9.51 -7.52
CA ASP A 285 4.83 -10.74 -8.33
C ASP A 285 4.28 -11.99 -7.59
N ASP A 286 3.53 -11.84 -6.50
CA ASP A 286 3.04 -12.96 -5.66
C ASP A 286 4.16 -13.81 -5.00
N PHE A 287 5.42 -13.39 -5.11
CA PHE A 287 6.60 -14.12 -4.58
C PHE A 287 7.31 -13.37 -3.46
N TYR A 288 7.37 -12.05 -3.56
CA TYR A 288 8.14 -11.22 -2.65
C TYR A 288 7.24 -10.33 -1.82
N LEU A 289 7.33 -10.46 -0.52
CA LEU A 289 6.73 -9.53 0.42
C LEU A 289 7.79 -8.52 0.84
N PHE A 290 7.51 -7.26 0.62
CA PHE A 290 8.37 -6.15 0.98
C PHE A 290 7.78 -5.38 2.16
N SER A 291 8.65 -4.92 3.06
CA SER A 291 8.32 -4.04 4.19
C SER A 291 9.27 -2.85 4.22
N PHE A 292 8.72 -1.65 4.43
CA PHE A 292 9.46 -0.39 4.41
C PHE A 292 8.97 0.62 5.46
N GLY A 293 9.90 1.39 6.01
CA GLY A 293 9.64 2.51 6.91
C GLY A 293 9.07 2.10 8.27
N GLY A 294 8.31 3.01 8.86
CA GLY A 294 7.69 2.84 10.17
C GLY A 294 8.56 3.33 11.32
N MET A 295 8.35 2.76 12.50
CA MET A 295 9.05 3.08 13.74
C MET A 295 9.40 1.80 14.49
N GLY A 296 10.56 1.79 15.15
CA GLY A 296 11.06 0.69 15.97
C GLY A 296 11.58 1.19 17.32
N HIS A 297 12.23 0.32 18.09
CA HIS A 297 12.89 0.71 19.35
C HIS A 297 14.29 1.28 19.12
N HIS A 298 14.51 2.54 19.52
CA HIS A 298 15.82 3.22 19.53
C HIS A 298 16.47 3.34 18.11
N PRO A 299 17.52 4.17 17.94
CA PRO A 299 17.54 5.28 17.01
C PRO A 299 17.80 4.91 15.52
N ASP A 300 17.51 3.68 15.12
CA ASP A 300 17.77 3.19 13.79
C ASP A 300 16.77 3.78 12.80
N ARG A 301 17.31 4.40 11.74
CA ARG A 301 16.52 4.79 10.58
C ARG A 301 15.99 3.53 9.90
N LEU A 302 14.68 3.45 9.71
CA LEU A 302 14.01 2.30 9.07
C LEU A 302 13.83 2.50 7.56
N ASN A 303 14.82 3.13 6.92
CA ASN A 303 14.85 3.37 5.49
C ASN A 303 15.39 2.19 4.66
N LYS A 304 15.50 0.99 5.27
CA LYS A 304 15.95 -0.23 4.60
C LYS A 304 14.76 -1.09 4.22
N LEU A 305 14.72 -1.48 2.95
CA LEU A 305 13.72 -2.39 2.41
C LEU A 305 13.98 -3.82 2.91
N GLN A 306 13.04 -4.39 3.67
CA GLN A 306 13.08 -5.81 4.05
C GLN A 306 12.32 -6.63 3.01
N LYS A 307 12.93 -7.71 2.50
CA LYS A 307 12.38 -8.61 1.48
C LYS A 307 12.22 -10.02 2.08
N PHE A 308 11.03 -10.59 1.94
CA PHE A 308 10.71 -11.97 2.33
C PHE A 308 10.23 -12.75 1.11
N ILE A 309 10.60 -14.02 1.03
CA ILE A 309 10.13 -14.92 -0.02
C ILE A 309 8.91 -15.66 0.53
N ILE A 310 7.72 -15.25 0.11
CA ILE A 310 6.44 -15.86 0.52
C ILE A 310 6.07 -17.05 -0.36
N ARG A 311 6.61 -17.09 -1.58
CA ARG A 311 6.48 -18.19 -2.53
C ARG A 311 7.76 -18.27 -3.39
N PRO A 312 8.24 -19.47 -3.74
CA PRO A 312 9.41 -19.62 -4.61
C PRO A 312 9.24 -18.83 -5.92
N PRO A 313 10.16 -17.91 -6.25
CA PRO A 313 10.18 -17.23 -7.54
C PRO A 313 10.46 -18.21 -8.67
N THR A 314 10.03 -17.88 -9.88
CA THR A 314 10.36 -18.70 -11.07
C THR A 314 11.86 -18.66 -11.35
N LEU A 315 12.40 -19.71 -11.98
CA LEU A 315 13.79 -19.70 -12.46
C LEU A 315 14.05 -18.52 -13.39
N TYR A 316 13.09 -18.22 -14.28
CA TYR A 316 13.14 -17.05 -15.15
C TYR A 316 13.37 -15.76 -14.34
N ARG A 317 12.57 -15.55 -13.29
CA ARG A 317 12.70 -14.39 -12.41
C ARG A 317 14.06 -14.30 -11.73
N LEU A 318 14.59 -15.42 -11.23
CA LEU A 318 15.91 -15.49 -10.60
C LEU A 318 17.03 -15.18 -11.60
N CYS A 319 16.93 -15.70 -12.83
CA CYS A 319 17.88 -15.39 -13.90
C CYS A 319 17.87 -13.91 -14.25
N LEU A 320 16.69 -13.29 -14.39
CA LEU A 320 16.58 -11.85 -14.66
C LEU A 320 17.24 -11.01 -13.57
N GLU A 321 16.98 -11.31 -12.29
CA GLU A 321 17.63 -10.61 -11.17
C GLU A 321 19.16 -10.79 -11.20
N SER A 322 19.64 -12.01 -11.45
CA SER A 322 21.07 -12.32 -11.50
C SER A 322 21.79 -11.59 -12.63
N ILE A 323 21.21 -11.61 -13.83
CA ILE A 323 21.75 -10.94 -15.01
C ILE A 323 21.74 -9.43 -14.81
N SER A 324 20.58 -8.89 -14.39
CA SER A 324 20.38 -7.43 -14.26
C SER A 324 21.21 -6.79 -13.15
N ARG A 325 21.61 -7.55 -12.14
CA ARG A 325 22.46 -7.05 -11.04
C ARG A 325 23.93 -7.42 -11.20
N SER A 326 24.30 -8.10 -12.28
CA SER A 326 25.69 -8.45 -12.53
C SER A 326 26.52 -7.21 -12.88
N PRO A 327 27.76 -7.07 -12.36
CA PRO A 327 28.67 -6.02 -12.84
C PRO A 327 28.98 -6.17 -14.35
N ASN A 328 28.86 -7.38 -14.89
CA ASN A 328 29.10 -7.69 -16.31
C ASN A 328 27.82 -7.68 -17.15
N MET A 329 26.73 -7.10 -16.64
CA MET A 329 25.42 -7.09 -17.30
C MET A 329 25.47 -6.62 -18.76
N ARG A 330 26.30 -5.61 -19.09
CA ARG A 330 26.45 -5.10 -20.47
C ARG A 330 27.03 -6.14 -21.44
N ILE A 331 27.86 -7.04 -20.95
CA ILE A 331 28.44 -8.14 -21.75
C ILE A 331 27.35 -9.19 -21.98
N TYR A 332 26.66 -9.59 -20.91
CA TYR A 332 25.60 -10.59 -20.97
C TYR A 332 24.44 -10.14 -21.85
N ALA A 333 24.06 -8.86 -21.80
CA ALA A 333 22.99 -8.28 -22.60
C ALA A 333 23.14 -8.56 -24.12
N LYS A 334 24.38 -8.64 -24.63
CA LYS A 334 24.65 -8.92 -26.05
C LYS A 334 24.35 -10.37 -26.46
N SER A 335 24.39 -11.29 -25.49
CA SER A 335 24.15 -12.72 -25.70
C SER A 335 22.72 -13.13 -25.39
N LEU A 336 21.89 -12.22 -24.88
CA LEU A 336 20.50 -12.51 -24.53
C LEU A 336 19.61 -12.45 -25.77
N PRO A 337 18.57 -13.29 -25.84
CA PRO A 337 17.47 -13.11 -26.77
C PRO A 337 16.90 -11.69 -26.70
N VAL A 338 16.56 -11.11 -27.86
CA VAL A 338 16.06 -9.73 -27.98
C VAL A 338 14.86 -9.46 -27.04
N ALA A 339 13.96 -10.43 -26.88
CA ALA A 339 12.83 -10.32 -25.97
C ALA A 339 13.25 -10.07 -24.51
N ILE A 340 14.24 -10.82 -24.02
CA ILE A 340 14.78 -10.68 -22.65
C ILE A 340 15.56 -9.38 -22.51
N ALA A 341 16.33 -9.02 -23.54
CA ALA A 341 17.08 -7.76 -23.53
C ALA A 341 16.17 -6.53 -23.51
N ASN A 342 15.04 -6.59 -24.21
CA ASN A 342 14.02 -5.53 -24.19
C ASN A 342 13.32 -5.46 -22.83
N GLU A 343 12.98 -6.59 -22.21
CA GLU A 343 12.35 -6.64 -20.87
C GLU A 343 13.25 -6.01 -19.80
N LEU A 344 14.56 -6.27 -19.87
CA LEU A 344 15.55 -5.66 -18.99
C LEU A 344 15.88 -4.21 -19.36
N ASN A 345 15.18 -3.62 -20.33
CA ASN A 345 15.38 -2.27 -20.86
C ASN A 345 16.81 -2.00 -21.36
N PHE A 346 17.54 -3.01 -21.84
CA PHE A 346 18.93 -2.85 -22.28
C PHE A 346 19.09 -1.97 -23.53
N ASN A 347 18.02 -1.84 -24.32
CA ASN A 347 18.00 -1.00 -25.52
C ASN A 347 17.55 0.45 -25.26
N ARG A 348 17.28 0.84 -24.01
CA ARG A 348 17.06 2.24 -23.62
C ARG A 348 18.24 2.75 -22.80
N ASN A 349 19.39 2.89 -23.45
CA ASN A 349 20.50 3.72 -22.97
C ASN A 349 20.74 4.84 -23.98
N SER A 350 20.46 6.09 -23.61
CA SER A 350 21.35 7.26 -23.84
C SER A 350 20.59 8.58 -23.72
N SER A 351 20.54 9.15 -22.52
CA SER A 351 20.62 10.61 -22.23
C SER A 351 20.56 10.83 -20.73
#